data_AF-A0A8S3W1L7-F1
#
_entry.id   AF-A0A8S3W1L7-F1
#
_cell.length_a   1.000
_cell.length_b   1.000
_cell.length_c   1.000
_cell.angle_alpha   90.00
_cell.angle_beta   90.00
_cell.angle_gamma   90.00
#
_symmetry.space_group_name_H-M   'P 1'
#
loop_
_entity.id
_entity.type
_entity.pdbx_description
1 polymer ?
#
loop_
_entity_poly.entity_id
_entity_poly.type
_entity_poly.pdbx_seq_one_letter_code
_entity_poly.pdbx_strand_id
1 'polypeptide(L)'
;MSKRGQYYTWSETSMKLALQALRNREVGLNEASRIYGIPKATLKRRLDGSNQTAKEEKQTPGSAGDLTPELEEKLYQHILEMEACLYGLTPKDVRSLAFKIAEKNNIKHRFNKTKKKWPGRSGTMHF
;
A
#
# COMPACT_ATOMS: atom_id res chain seq x y z
N MET A 1 -22.64 -5.98 17.92
CA MET A 1 -21.35 -5.50 17.37
C MET A 1 -20.94 -6.43 16.23
N SER A 2 -20.89 -5.94 14.99
CA SER A 2 -20.54 -6.79 13.84
C SER A 2 -19.06 -7.18 13.91
N LYS A 3 -18.74 -8.48 13.82
CA LYS A 3 -17.35 -8.95 13.79
C LYS A 3 -16.67 -8.33 12.56
N ARG A 4 -15.74 -7.39 12.76
CA ARG A 4 -14.85 -6.94 11.69
C ARG A 4 -14.13 -8.19 11.18
N GLY A 5 -14.24 -8.50 9.90
CA GLY A 5 -13.54 -9.64 9.32
C GLY A 5 -12.05 -9.51 9.57
N GLN A 6 -11.40 -10.55 10.07
CA GLN A 6 -9.94 -10.55 10.13
C GLN A 6 -9.40 -10.63 8.70
N TYR A 7 -8.72 -9.57 8.29
CA TYR A 7 -7.98 -9.53 7.04
C TYR A 7 -6.58 -10.10 7.27
N TYR A 8 -5.97 -10.61 6.21
CA TYR A 8 -4.56 -11.03 6.22
C TYR A 8 -4.23 -12.22 7.14
N THR A 9 -5.17 -13.15 7.31
CA THR A 9 -5.01 -14.31 8.22
C THR A 9 -4.12 -15.44 7.69
N TRP A 10 -3.75 -15.42 6.40
CA TRP A 10 -2.94 -16.46 5.76
C TRP A 10 -1.47 -16.06 5.66
N SER A 11 -0.57 -17.04 5.74
CA SER A 11 0.88 -16.84 5.65
C SER A 11 1.37 -16.91 4.20
N GLU A 12 2.50 -16.24 3.91
CA GLU A 12 3.11 -16.29 2.58
C GLU A 12 3.49 -17.73 2.18
N THR A 13 3.96 -18.54 3.14
CA THR A 13 4.25 -19.97 2.93
C THR A 13 3.02 -20.75 2.47
N SER A 14 1.86 -20.54 3.12
CA SER A 14 0.61 -21.19 2.73
C SER A 14 0.16 -20.78 1.33
N MET A 15 0.34 -19.50 0.97
CA MET A 15 0.03 -18.99 -0.37
C MET A 15 0.94 -19.60 -1.44
N LYS A 16 2.23 -19.72 -1.16
CA LYS A 16 3.21 -20.33 -2.08
C LYS A 16 2.86 -21.78 -2.39
N LEU A 17 2.59 -22.59 -1.36
CA LEU A 17 2.21 -24.00 -1.52
C LEU A 17 0.89 -24.14 -2.27
N ALA A 18 -0.11 -23.30 -1.95
CA ALA A 18 -1.39 -23.29 -2.67
C ALA A 18 -1.21 -22.97 -4.17
N LEU A 19 -0.36 -21.99 -4.50
CA LEU A 19 -0.09 -21.62 -5.89
C LEU A 19 0.68 -22.71 -6.64
N GLN A 20 1.63 -23.39 -6.00
CA GLN A 20 2.35 -24.52 -6.60
C GLN A 20 1.41 -25.67 -6.91
N ALA A 21 0.60 -26.10 -5.95
CA ALA A 21 -0.36 -27.20 -6.13
C ALA A 21 -1.42 -26.87 -7.20
N LEU A 22 -1.85 -25.60 -7.31
CA LEU A 22 -2.76 -25.14 -8.36
C LEU A 22 -2.09 -25.09 -9.75
N ARG A 23 -0.83 -24.67 -9.83
CA ARG A 23 -0.05 -24.64 -11.10
C ARG A 23 0.23 -26.05 -11.61
N ASN A 24 0.55 -26.98 -10.70
CA ASN A 24 0.77 -28.39 -11.00
C ASN A 24 -0.54 -29.15 -11.31
N ARG A 25 -1.70 -28.50 -11.16
CA ARG A 25 -3.05 -29.10 -11.29
C ARG A 25 -3.30 -30.29 -10.36
N GLU A 26 -2.59 -30.35 -9.23
CA GLU A 26 -2.75 -31.41 -8.22
C GLU A 26 -4.06 -31.25 -7.43
N VAL A 27 -4.51 -30.00 -7.23
CA VAL A 27 -5.71 -29.66 -6.45
C VAL A 27 -6.57 -28.62 -7.16
N GLY A 28 -7.89 -28.68 -6.96
CA GLY A 28 -8.81 -27.65 -7.45
C GLY A 28 -8.85 -26.40 -6.56
N LEU A 29 -9.35 -25.26 -7.08
CA LEU A 29 -9.45 -24.00 -6.33
C LEU A 29 -10.21 -24.11 -4.99
N ASN A 30 -11.30 -24.90 -4.97
CA ASN A 30 -12.10 -25.11 -3.76
C ASN A 30 -11.32 -25.94 -2.72
N GLU A 31 -10.59 -26.95 -3.20
CA GLU A 31 -9.81 -27.85 -2.36
C GLU A 31 -8.58 -27.14 -1.79
N ALA A 32 -7.86 -26.37 -2.60
CA ALA A 32 -6.78 -25.51 -2.14
C ALA A 32 -7.25 -24.51 -1.07
N SER A 33 -8.44 -23.94 -1.22
CA SER A 33 -9.02 -23.03 -0.21
C SER A 33 -9.23 -23.73 1.13
N ARG A 34 -9.67 -25.00 1.11
CA ARG A 34 -9.89 -25.82 2.32
C ARG A 34 -8.59 -26.27 2.97
N ILE A 35 -7.62 -26.71 2.18
CA ILE A 35 -6.32 -27.24 2.66
C ILE A 35 -5.47 -26.12 3.26
N TYR A 36 -5.35 -24.99 2.54
CA TYR A 36 -4.43 -23.91 2.91
C TYR A 36 -5.11 -22.77 3.70
N GLY A 37 -6.44 -22.83 3.89
CA GLY A 37 -7.19 -21.81 4.64
C GLY A 37 -7.25 -20.43 3.97
N ILE A 38 -6.95 -20.36 2.67
CA ILE A 38 -6.90 -19.10 1.90
C ILE A 38 -8.25 -18.92 1.19
N PRO A 39 -8.90 -17.74 1.28
CA PRO A 39 -10.15 -17.51 0.58
C PRO A 39 -10.02 -17.71 -0.93
N LYS A 40 -10.98 -18.43 -1.53
CA LYS A 40 -11.03 -18.73 -2.98
C LYS A 40 -10.85 -17.50 -3.86
N ALA A 41 -11.48 -16.38 -3.51
CA ALA A 41 -11.36 -15.13 -4.26
C ALA A 41 -9.92 -14.60 -4.27
N THR A 42 -9.19 -14.75 -3.16
CA THR A 42 -7.78 -14.34 -3.04
C THR A 42 -6.89 -15.23 -3.91
N LEU A 43 -7.09 -16.56 -3.86
CA LEU A 43 -6.34 -17.52 -4.70
C LEU A 43 -6.56 -17.25 -6.18
N LYS A 44 -7.82 -17.09 -6.59
CA LYS A 44 -8.17 -16.77 -7.98
C LYS A 44 -7.52 -15.45 -8.42
N ARG A 45 -7.58 -14.40 -7.60
CA ARG A 45 -6.94 -13.10 -7.90
C ARG A 45 -5.42 -13.23 -8.12
N ARG A 46 -4.75 -14.11 -7.36
CA ARG A 46 -3.32 -14.38 -7.50
C ARG A 46 -3.00 -15.23 -8.73
N LEU A 47 -3.84 -16.21 -9.05
CA LEU A 47 -3.69 -17.06 -10.23
C LEU A 47 -3.89 -16.25 -11.53
N ASP A 48 -4.92 -15.41 -11.57
CA ASP A 48 -5.25 -14.59 -12.74
C ASP A 48 -4.28 -13.41 -12.94
N GLY A 49 -3.35 -13.18 -12.00
CA GLY A 49 -2.35 -12.09 -12.09
C GLY A 49 -2.93 -10.68 -12.04
N SER A 50 -4.23 -10.53 -11.74
CA SER A 50 -4.98 -9.25 -11.78
C SER A 50 -4.51 -8.19 -10.78
N ASN A 51 -3.58 -8.52 -9.87
CA ASN A 51 -3.09 -7.61 -8.85
C ASN A 51 -1.68 -7.11 -9.18
N GLN A 52 -1.52 -5.80 -9.32
CA GLN A 52 -0.24 -5.18 -9.66
C GLN A 52 0.78 -5.23 -8.51
N THR A 53 0.30 -5.13 -7.25
CA THR A 53 1.17 -4.90 -6.08
C THR A 53 1.47 -6.19 -5.32
N ALA A 54 0.45 -6.97 -4.97
CA ALA A 54 0.66 -8.23 -4.24
C ALA A 54 0.65 -9.40 -5.24
N LYS A 55 1.82 -9.64 -5.82
CA LYS A 55 2.13 -10.76 -6.71
C LYS A 55 2.61 -11.96 -5.89
N GLU A 56 2.32 -13.14 -6.40
CA GLU A 56 2.80 -14.41 -5.84
C GLU A 56 2.39 -14.60 -4.37
N GLU A 57 3.33 -15.00 -3.51
CA GLU A 57 3.13 -15.26 -2.09
C GLU A 57 2.96 -14.00 -1.23
N LYS A 58 3.44 -12.84 -1.72
CA LYS A 58 3.59 -11.66 -0.86
C LYS A 58 2.25 -11.12 -0.41
N GLN A 59 2.18 -10.88 0.89
CA GLN A 59 1.05 -10.21 1.49
C GLN A 59 1.38 -8.73 1.65
N THR A 60 0.88 -7.89 0.72
CA THR A 60 1.04 -6.44 0.85
C THR A 60 -0.20 -5.85 1.54
N PRO A 61 -0.10 -5.45 2.83
CA PRO A 61 -1.16 -4.73 3.50
C PRO A 61 -1.24 -3.28 2.98
N GLY A 62 -2.45 -2.85 2.67
CA GLY A 62 -2.71 -1.47 2.25
C GLY A 62 -2.10 -1.08 0.90
N SER A 63 -2.09 0.22 0.65
CA SER A 63 -1.43 0.83 -0.51
C SER A 63 -0.11 1.42 -0.08
N ALA A 64 0.95 1.16 -0.84
CA ALA A 64 2.19 1.94 -0.71
C ALA A 64 1.90 3.44 -0.94
N GLY A 65 2.68 4.29 -0.26
CA GLY A 65 2.69 5.74 -0.48
C GLY A 65 3.22 6.08 -1.87
N ASP A 66 2.96 7.32 -2.32
CA ASP A 66 3.45 7.80 -3.62
C ASP A 66 4.85 8.43 -3.54
N LEU A 67 5.30 8.80 -2.33
CA LEU A 67 6.65 9.31 -2.11
C LEU A 67 7.59 8.14 -1.88
N THR A 68 8.78 8.22 -2.47
CA THR A 68 9.87 7.33 -2.12
C THR A 68 10.41 7.70 -0.74
N PRO A 69 11.00 6.75 0.01
CA PRO A 69 11.56 7.03 1.34
C PRO A 69 12.54 8.21 1.34
N GLU A 70 13.34 8.35 0.29
CA GLU A 70 14.28 9.48 0.12
C GLU A 70 13.59 10.85 0.04
N LEU A 71 12.39 10.92 -0.55
CA LEU A 71 11.64 12.17 -0.64
C LEU A 71 10.85 12.46 0.63
N GLU A 72 10.43 11.43 1.35
CA GLU A 72 9.85 11.57 2.68
C GLU A 72 10.89 12.16 3.64
N GLU A 73 12.14 11.69 3.57
CA GLU A 73 13.24 12.25 4.37
C GLU A 73 13.49 13.74 4.04
N LYS A 74 13.51 14.12 2.76
CA LYS A 74 13.65 15.53 2.37
C LYS A 74 12.50 16.39 2.88
N LEU A 75 11.28 15.87 2.89
CA LEU A 75 10.12 16.57 3.44
C LEU A 75 10.25 16.72 4.97
N TYR A 76 10.70 15.67 5.65
CA TYR A 76 10.92 15.66 7.10
C TYR A 76 11.97 16.69 7.53
N GLN A 77 13.14 16.68 6.89
CA GLN A 77 14.21 17.66 7.16
C GLN A 77 13.72 19.10 6.98
N HIS A 78 12.95 19.35 5.91
CA HIS A 78 12.40 20.68 5.67
C HIS A 78 11.39 21.11 6.74
N ILE A 79 10.59 20.18 7.28
CA ILE A 79 9.67 20.49 8.39
C ILE A 79 10.45 20.85 9.66
N LEU A 80 11.52 20.12 9.98
CA LEU A 80 12.38 20.41 11.13
C LEU A 80 13.05 21.79 11.03
N GLU A 81 13.55 22.15 9.85
CA GLU A 81 14.15 23.47 9.60
C GLU A 81 13.14 24.61 9.80
N MET A 82 11.90 24.42 9.33
CA MET A 82 10.83 25.40 9.47
C MET A 82 10.37 25.54 10.93
N GLU A 83 10.32 24.42 11.67
CA GLU A 83 10.04 24.42 13.11
C GLU A 83 11.13 25.18 13.88
N ALA A 84 12.41 24.94 13.57
CA ALA A 84 13.54 25.64 14.19
C ALA A 84 13.48 27.16 13.98
N CYS A 85 12.96 27.60 12.84
CA CYS A 85 12.76 29.02 12.52
C CYS A 85 11.45 29.60 13.12
N LEU A 86 10.73 28.86 13.96
CA LEU A 86 9.42 29.21 14.54
C LEU A 86 8.33 29.50 13.48
N TYR A 87 8.48 28.96 12.27
CA TYR A 87 7.44 29.00 11.25
C TYR A 87 6.48 27.83 11.46
N GLY A 88 5.31 28.11 12.03
CA GLY A 88 4.26 27.11 12.18
C GLY A 88 3.74 26.63 10.83
N LEU A 89 4.04 25.39 10.47
CA LEU A 89 3.48 24.75 9.28
C LEU A 89 2.12 24.14 9.60
N THR A 90 1.09 24.50 8.82
CA THR A 90 -0.20 23.82 8.93
C THR A 90 -0.16 22.47 8.20
N PRO A 91 -1.04 21.51 8.55
CA PRO A 91 -1.18 20.28 7.79
C PRO A 91 -1.49 20.49 6.29
N LYS A 92 -2.02 21.67 5.91
CA LYS A 92 -2.26 22.01 4.51
C LYS A 92 -0.96 22.39 3.79
N ASP A 93 -0.04 23.04 4.50
CA ASP A 93 1.26 23.45 3.95
C ASP A 93 2.13 22.23 3.73
N VAL A 94 2.17 21.30 4.69
CA VAL A 94 2.88 20.01 4.55
C VAL A 94 2.40 19.23 3.32
N ARG A 95 1.07 19.14 3.10
CA ARG A 95 0.51 18.48 1.91
C ARG A 95 0.86 19.18 0.61
N SER A 96 0.98 20.50 0.64
CA SER A 96 1.35 21.31 -0.52
C SER A 96 2.84 21.19 -0.83
N LEU A 97 3.69 21.10 0.20
CA LEU A 97 5.12 20.82 0.10
C LEU A 97 5.37 19.43 -0.47
N ALA A 98 4.68 18.40 0.03
CA ALA A 98 4.76 17.04 -0.50
C ALA A 98 4.41 17.00 -2.00
N PHE A 99 3.36 17.72 -2.42
CA PHE A 99 2.99 17.85 -3.83
C PHE A 99 4.10 18.51 -4.67
N LYS A 100 4.67 19.62 -4.19
CA LYS A 100 5.77 20.32 -4.87
C LYS A 100 7.00 19.43 -5.01
N ILE A 101 7.35 18.67 -3.97
CA ILE A 101 8.46 17.72 -3.99
C ILE A 101 8.20 16.62 -5.03
N ALA A 102 6.97 16.09 -5.09
CA ALA A 102 6.62 15.04 -6.05
C ALA A 102 6.70 15.52 -7.51
N GLU A 103 6.18 16.72 -7.82
CA GLU A 103 6.26 17.32 -9.16
C GLU A 103 7.72 17.68 -9.53
N LYS A 104 8.52 18.22 -8.59
CA LYS A 104 9.92 18.56 -8.83
C LYS A 104 10.78 17.34 -9.16
N ASN A 105 10.49 16.20 -8.54
CA ASN A 105 11.19 14.94 -8.80
C ASN A 105 10.50 14.10 -9.90
N ASN A 106 9.48 14.67 -10.57
CA ASN A 106 8.71 14.05 -11.65
C ASN A 106 8.20 12.63 -11.31
N ILE A 107 7.79 12.40 -10.06
CA ILE A 107 7.28 11.11 -9.61
C ILE A 107 5.82 10.98 -10.02
N LYS A 108 5.45 9.81 -10.56
CA LYS A 108 4.05 9.46 -10.81
C LYS A 108 3.33 9.32 -9.48
N HIS A 109 2.38 10.20 -9.23
CA HIS A 109 1.67 10.28 -7.96
C HIS A 109 0.14 10.39 -8.14
N ARG A 110 -0.61 10.03 -7.09
CA ARG A 110 -2.07 10.16 -7.01
C ARG A 110 -2.52 11.49 -6.42
N PHE A 111 -1.60 12.44 -6.19
CA PHE A 111 -1.97 13.80 -5.76
C PHE A 111 -2.97 14.42 -6.74
N ASN A 112 -3.91 15.20 -6.20
CA ASN A 112 -4.89 15.88 -7.01
C ASN A 112 -4.24 17.09 -7.69
N LYS A 113 -4.12 17.06 -9.02
CA LYS A 113 -3.48 18.11 -9.83
C LYS A 113 -4.29 19.41 -9.91
N THR A 114 -5.61 19.37 -9.79
CA THR A 114 -6.44 20.59 -9.82
C THR A 114 -6.34 21.36 -8.51
N LYS A 115 -6.29 20.63 -7.39
CA LYS A 115 -6.16 21.20 -6.05
C LYS A 115 -4.71 21.36 -5.58
N LYS A 116 -3.74 20.84 -6.36
CA LYS A 116 -2.28 20.83 -6.09
C LYS A 116 -1.93 20.36 -4.67
N LYS A 117 -2.66 19.36 -4.16
CA LYS A 117 -2.51 18.83 -2.80
C LYS A 117 -3.01 17.39 -2.66
N TRP A 118 -2.59 16.72 -1.60
CA TRP A 118 -3.03 15.36 -1.29
C TRP A 118 -4.55 15.31 -1.06
N PRO A 119 -5.28 14.35 -1.66
CA PRO A 119 -6.70 14.17 -1.36
C PRO A 119 -6.83 13.85 0.14
N GLY A 120 -7.69 14.57 0.84
CA GLY A 120 -7.95 14.36 2.26
C GLY A 120 -8.68 13.04 2.52
N ARG A 121 -8.03 11.92 2.25
CA ARG A 121 -8.28 10.68 2.99
C ARG A 121 -7.29 10.71 4.15
N SER A 122 -7.78 10.37 5.33
CA SER A 122 -7.02 10.13 6.55
C SER A 122 -6.03 8.96 6.36
N GLY A 123 -5.10 9.09 5.42
CA GLY A 123 -3.90 8.28 5.37
C GLY A 123 -3.01 8.84 6.45
N THR A 124 -2.81 8.04 7.49
CA THR A 124 -1.83 8.28 8.55
C THR A 124 -0.52 8.73 7.94
N MET A 125 -0.14 9.99 8.17
CA MET A 125 1.27 10.35 8.11
C MET A 125 1.91 9.63 9.28
N HIS A 126 2.72 8.62 9.00
CA HIS A 126 3.73 8.22 9.97
C HIS A 126 4.73 9.37 9.99
N PHE A 127 4.59 10.24 10.98
CA PHE A 127 5.66 11.09 11.45
C PHE A 127 6.50 10.28 12.42
#